data_AF-A0A525C5W2-F1
#
_entry.id   AF-A0A525C5W2-F1
#
_cell.length_a   1.000
_cell.length_b   1.000
_cell.length_c   1.000
_cell.angle_alpha   90.00
_cell.angle_beta   90.00
_cell.angle_gamma   90.00
#
_symmetry.space_group_name_H-M   'P 1'
#
loop_
_entity.id
_entity.type
_entity.pdbx_description
1 polymer ?
#
loop_
_entity_poly.entity_id
_entity_poly.type
_entity_poly.pdbx_seq_one_letter_code
_entity_poly.pdbx_strand_id
1 'polypeptide(L)'
;MSKIHIEWVKTEEPIRISEYANDIGFNLRTINYYGISSEIWNKIDAKIRNSIMGTLDEYWDEAYGVTKPLSKVKQGIYVITLGDNLSIDYKGNPSKVIYIGRGQIRNRISNHFKHWVRYLSDSLQDISLDIWMTEIKVKGSANAFKEVETDLLYEFKKIHDSFPLQNSKNGDYHKKTHEYNNDWKKPLKNPSNIQNGWSIKPLRQNPWCYEFEET
;
A
#
# COMPACT_ATOMS: atom_id res chain seq x y z
N MET A 1 25.53 7.50 -13.96
CA MET A 1 24.44 6.71 -13.37
C MET A 1 24.52 6.87 -11.85
N SER A 2 23.41 7.19 -11.17
CA SER A 2 23.43 7.30 -9.70
C SER A 2 23.00 5.98 -9.09
N LYS A 3 23.77 5.49 -8.12
CA LYS A 3 23.39 4.30 -7.33
C LYS A 3 22.38 4.71 -6.25
N ILE A 4 21.21 4.08 -6.26
CA ILE A 4 20.17 4.28 -5.24
C ILE A 4 20.06 2.98 -4.45
N HIS A 5 20.36 3.07 -3.16
CA HIS A 5 20.16 1.96 -2.23
C HIS A 5 18.78 2.08 -1.60
N ILE A 6 17.97 1.02 -1.72
CA ILE A 6 16.63 0.95 -1.15
C ILE A 6 16.60 -0.11 -0.05
N GLU A 7 16.15 0.33 1.13
CA GLU A 7 15.89 -0.52 2.28
C GLU A 7 14.40 -0.42 2.61
N TRP A 8 13.72 -1.55 2.61
CA TRP A 8 12.28 -1.62 2.83
C TRP A 8 11.97 -1.95 4.29
N VAL A 9 11.14 -1.12 4.90
CA VAL A 9 10.40 -1.45 6.13
C VAL A 9 9.07 -2.05 5.70
N LYS A 10 8.76 -3.25 6.20
CA LYS A 10 7.48 -3.93 5.94
C LYS A 10 6.77 -4.11 7.28
N THR A 11 5.45 -4.00 7.28
CA THR A 11 4.62 -4.54 8.37
C THR A 11 4.97 -6.01 8.62
N GLU A 12 5.23 -6.36 9.88
CA GLU A 12 5.49 -7.75 10.27
C GLU A 12 4.21 -8.57 10.20
N GLU A 13 3.15 -8.05 10.81
CA GLU A 13 1.80 -8.62 10.73
C GLU A 13 0.93 -7.83 9.75
N PRO A 14 0.12 -8.50 8.90
CA PRO A 14 -0.80 -7.81 8.01
C PRO A 14 -1.85 -6.99 8.77
N ILE A 15 -2.14 -5.79 8.27
CA ILE A 15 -3.15 -4.91 8.84
C ILE A 15 -4.55 -5.38 8.42
N ARG A 16 -5.41 -5.65 9.40
CA ARG A 16 -6.86 -5.84 9.20
C ARG A 16 -7.65 -4.76 9.92
N ILE A 17 -8.52 -4.05 9.21
CA ILE A 17 -9.29 -2.95 9.81
C ILE A 17 -10.15 -3.46 10.98
N SER A 18 -10.68 -4.68 10.90
CA SER A 18 -11.51 -5.25 11.96
C SER A 18 -10.74 -5.55 13.26
N GLU A 19 -9.48 -5.98 13.18
CA GLU A 19 -8.65 -6.25 14.35
C GLU A 19 -8.38 -4.95 15.12
N TYR A 20 -7.92 -3.92 14.40
CA TYR A 20 -7.70 -2.59 14.98
C TYR A 20 -8.97 -1.98 15.55
N ALA A 21 -10.13 -2.24 14.94
CA ALA A 21 -11.41 -1.79 15.48
C ALA A 21 -11.76 -2.53 16.78
N ASN A 22 -11.58 -3.85 16.82
CA ASN A 22 -11.84 -4.66 18.01
C ASN A 22 -10.95 -4.23 19.18
N ASP A 23 -9.68 -3.95 18.94
CA ASP A 23 -8.71 -3.55 19.98
C ASP A 23 -9.08 -2.24 20.67
N ILE A 24 -9.76 -1.34 19.96
CA ILE A 24 -10.27 -0.09 20.52
C ILE A 24 -11.74 -0.18 20.99
N GLY A 25 -12.29 -1.40 21.03
CA GLY A 25 -13.62 -1.71 21.57
C GLY A 25 -14.78 -1.65 20.58
N PHE A 26 -14.53 -1.67 19.26
CA PHE A 26 -15.56 -1.64 18.23
C PHE A 26 -15.58 -2.93 17.42
N ASN A 27 -16.63 -3.75 17.60
CA ASN A 27 -16.86 -4.89 16.72
C ASN A 27 -17.62 -4.46 15.46
N LEU A 28 -16.89 -4.31 14.35
CA LEU A 28 -17.44 -3.88 13.06
C LEU A 28 -18.51 -4.83 12.51
N ARG A 29 -18.51 -6.12 12.90
CA ARG A 29 -19.50 -7.10 12.44
C ARG A 29 -20.84 -6.96 13.15
N THR A 30 -20.85 -6.47 14.39
CA THR A 30 -22.07 -6.32 15.20
C THR A 30 -22.56 -4.88 15.26
N ILE A 31 -21.74 -3.92 14.85
CA ILE A 31 -22.15 -2.52 14.75
C ILE A 31 -23.27 -2.41 13.71
N ASN A 32 -24.45 -1.96 14.16
CA ASN A 32 -25.54 -1.65 13.26
C ASN A 32 -25.20 -0.38 12.49
N TYR A 33 -24.64 -0.54 11.29
CA TYR A 33 -24.26 0.55 10.39
C TYR A 33 -25.41 1.54 10.13
N TYR A 34 -26.66 1.08 10.13
CA TYR A 34 -27.83 1.92 9.88
C TYR A 34 -28.28 2.73 11.10
N GLY A 35 -27.81 2.38 12.30
CA GLY A 35 -28.18 3.04 13.56
C GLY A 35 -27.17 4.08 14.05
N ILE A 36 -25.98 4.15 13.43
CA ILE A 36 -24.91 5.07 13.86
C ILE A 36 -24.92 6.32 12.97
N SER A 37 -24.91 7.50 13.59
CA SER A 37 -24.78 8.75 12.85
C SER A 37 -23.42 8.83 12.14
N SER A 38 -23.39 9.50 10.98
CA SER A 38 -22.16 9.70 10.21
C SER A 38 -21.05 10.36 11.02
N GLU A 39 -21.39 11.24 11.97
CA GLU A 39 -20.43 11.89 12.86
C GLU A 39 -19.75 10.90 13.82
N ILE A 40 -20.51 10.03 14.47
CA ILE A 40 -19.96 9.00 15.36
C ILE A 40 -19.08 8.05 14.54
N TRP A 41 -19.53 7.67 13.35
CA TRP A 41 -18.77 6.79 12.48
C TRP A 41 -17.44 7.40 12.04
N ASN A 42 -17.42 8.67 11.67
CA ASN A 42 -16.18 9.39 11.36
C ASN A 42 -15.20 9.43 12.53
N LYS A 43 -15.70 9.51 13.77
CA LYS A 43 -14.86 9.45 14.98
C LYS A 43 -14.28 8.06 15.20
N ILE A 44 -15.07 7.00 15.02
CA ILE A 44 -14.61 5.61 15.11
C ILE A 44 -13.54 5.34 14.05
N ASP A 45 -13.84 5.67 12.79
CA ASP A 45 -12.93 5.52 11.66
C ASP A 45 -11.61 6.28 11.90
N ALA A 46 -11.67 7.51 12.41
CA ALA A 46 -10.47 8.26 12.75
C ALA A 46 -9.63 7.58 13.86
N LYS A 47 -10.26 6.99 14.87
CA LYS A 47 -9.55 6.24 15.92
C LYS A 47 -8.84 5.00 15.36
N ILE A 48 -9.55 4.21 14.55
CA ILE A 48 -8.99 3.02 13.89
C ILE A 48 -7.77 3.42 13.05
N ARG A 49 -7.93 4.41 12.16
CA ARG A 49 -6.83 4.90 11.31
C ARG A 49 -5.65 5.40 12.14
N ASN A 50 -5.89 6.14 13.23
CA ASN A 50 -4.82 6.63 14.08
C ASN A 50 -4.07 5.49 14.77
N SER A 51 -4.76 4.43 15.18
CA SER A 51 -4.14 3.22 15.73
C SER A 51 -3.26 2.52 14.69
N ILE A 52 -3.77 2.32 13.48
CA ILE A 52 -2.99 1.74 12.37
C ILE A 52 -1.75 2.59 12.07
N MET A 53 -1.89 3.92 12.03
CA MET A 53 -0.74 4.79 11.79
C MET A 53 0.26 4.75 12.95
N GLY A 54 -0.19 4.53 14.18
CA GLY A 54 0.68 4.30 15.34
C GLY A 54 1.56 3.07 15.15
N THR A 55 0.97 1.94 14.76
CA THR A 55 1.74 0.71 14.45
C THR A 55 2.72 0.91 13.29
N LEU A 56 2.34 1.66 12.25
CA LEU A 56 3.29 1.99 11.17
C LEU A 56 4.43 2.88 11.64
N ASP A 57 4.17 3.82 12.55
CA ASP A 57 5.21 4.62 13.17
C ASP A 57 6.16 3.72 14.00
N GLU A 58 5.64 2.74 14.74
CA GLU A 58 6.43 1.76 15.51
C GLU A 58 7.35 0.92 14.62
N TYR A 59 6.83 0.29 13.56
CA TYR A 59 7.66 -0.49 12.62
C TYR A 59 8.75 0.36 11.96
N TRP A 60 8.45 1.62 11.67
CA TRP A 60 9.42 2.55 11.11
C TRP A 60 10.50 2.94 12.11
N ASP A 61 10.10 3.22 13.36
CA ASP A 61 11.01 3.60 14.43
C ASP A 61 11.92 2.44 14.86
N GLU A 62 11.46 1.18 14.75
CA GLU A 62 12.31 0.01 14.95
C GLU A 62 13.42 -0.08 13.89
N ALA A 63 13.10 0.18 12.63
CA ALA A 63 14.07 0.09 11.53
C ALA A 63 15.05 1.28 11.48
N TYR A 64 14.59 2.51 11.75
CA TYR A 64 15.38 3.73 11.56
C TYR A 64 15.69 4.52 12.85
N GLY A 65 15.11 4.11 13.97
CA GLY A 65 15.18 4.80 15.26
C GLY A 65 14.21 5.99 15.35
N VAL A 66 13.73 6.24 16.58
CA VAL A 66 12.79 7.35 16.94
C VAL A 66 13.27 8.76 16.53
N THR A 67 14.55 8.92 16.22
CA THR A 67 15.13 10.20 15.76
C THR A 67 14.75 10.55 14.31
N LYS A 68 14.24 9.58 13.54
CA LYS A 68 13.80 9.74 12.16
C LYS A 68 12.36 9.28 11.98
N PRO A 69 11.38 9.93 12.63
CA PRO A 69 10.00 9.47 12.61
C PRO A 69 9.41 9.50 11.20
N LEU A 70 8.54 8.54 10.89
CA LEU A 70 7.88 8.39 9.59
C LEU A 70 7.17 9.68 9.14
N SER A 71 6.62 10.44 10.08
CA SER A 71 5.97 11.74 9.83
C SER A 71 6.89 12.79 9.18
N LYS A 72 8.21 12.68 9.34
CA LYS A 72 9.21 13.60 8.76
C LYS A 72 9.74 13.16 7.40
N VAL A 73 9.41 11.95 6.96
CA VAL A 73 9.82 11.42 5.65
C VAL A 73 9.04 12.14 4.56
N LYS A 74 9.70 13.05 3.82
CA LYS A 74 9.08 13.81 2.72
C LYS A 74 9.26 13.16 1.35
N GLN A 75 10.33 12.38 1.19
CA GLN A 75 10.75 11.76 -0.07
C GLN A 75 10.67 10.24 0.06
N GLY A 76 9.49 9.74 0.40
CA GLY A 76 9.27 8.32 0.60
C GLY A 76 8.62 7.63 -0.58
N ILE A 77 8.76 6.31 -0.60
CA ILE A 77 8.04 5.38 -1.46
C ILE A 77 7.34 4.38 -0.56
N TYR A 78 6.13 4.00 -0.93
CA TYR A 78 5.39 2.96 -0.25
C TYR A 78 4.62 2.10 -1.25
N VAL A 79 4.42 0.84 -0.88
CA VAL A 79 3.64 -0.13 -1.65
C VAL A 79 2.62 -0.77 -0.72
N ILE A 80 1.36 -0.76 -1.13
CA ILE A 80 0.27 -1.44 -0.44
C ILE A 80 0.02 -2.75 -1.16
N THR A 81 0.17 -3.86 -0.45
CA THR A 81 -0.02 -5.21 -0.97
C THR A 81 -1.08 -5.95 -0.17
N LEU A 82 -1.70 -6.96 -0.77
CA LEU A 82 -2.50 -7.93 -0.06
C LEU A 82 -1.62 -8.78 0.86
N GLY A 83 -2.09 -8.96 2.10
CA GLY A 83 -1.56 -9.93 3.05
C GLY A 83 -1.99 -11.36 2.74
N ASP A 84 -1.61 -12.29 3.61
CA ASP A 84 -1.95 -13.73 3.54
C ASP A 84 -1.62 -14.37 2.19
N ASN A 85 -2.29 -15.47 1.82
CA ASN A 85 -2.14 -16.09 0.51
C ASN A 85 -3.24 -15.63 -0.47
N LEU A 86 -3.47 -14.31 -0.53
CA LEU A 86 -4.44 -13.67 -1.43
C LEU A 86 -3.72 -12.75 -2.44
N SER A 87 -4.20 -12.74 -3.69
CA SER A 87 -3.67 -11.92 -4.77
C SER A 87 -4.76 -11.38 -5.68
N ILE A 88 -4.42 -10.36 -6.48
CA ILE A 88 -5.25 -9.87 -7.59
C ILE A 88 -4.74 -10.52 -8.88
N ASP A 89 -5.66 -11.06 -9.67
CA ASP A 89 -5.36 -11.61 -10.99
C ASP A 89 -5.21 -10.47 -12.01
N TYR A 90 -3.97 -10.09 -12.32
CA TYR A 90 -3.66 -9.13 -13.38
C TYR A 90 -3.46 -9.85 -14.71
N LYS A 91 -4.54 -9.97 -15.51
CA LYS A 91 -4.53 -10.58 -16.85
C LYS A 91 -3.93 -12.01 -16.89
N GLY A 92 -4.22 -12.83 -15.89
CA GLY A 92 -3.70 -14.19 -15.75
C GLY A 92 -2.37 -14.27 -14.98
N ASN A 93 -1.82 -13.14 -14.54
CA ASN A 93 -0.59 -13.08 -13.76
C ASN A 93 -0.87 -12.52 -12.35
N PRO A 94 -1.03 -13.39 -11.33
CA PRO A 94 -1.34 -12.98 -9.97
C PRO A 94 -0.32 -12.01 -9.38
N SER A 95 -0.77 -10.99 -8.67
CA SER A 95 0.11 -10.13 -7.86
C SER A 95 -0.57 -9.69 -6.57
N LYS A 96 0.21 -9.54 -5.52
CA LYS A 96 -0.28 -8.95 -4.27
C LYS A 96 -0.37 -7.43 -4.31
N VAL A 97 0.31 -6.77 -5.24
CA VAL A 97 0.37 -5.30 -5.26
C VAL A 97 -0.99 -4.72 -5.59
N ILE A 98 -1.44 -3.74 -4.80
CA ILE A 98 -2.67 -2.98 -5.02
C ILE A 98 -2.33 -1.56 -5.46
N TYR A 99 -1.31 -0.98 -4.84
CA TYR A 99 -0.94 0.41 -5.03
C TYR A 99 0.54 0.66 -4.78
N ILE A 100 1.18 1.45 -5.64
CA ILE A 100 2.53 1.99 -5.48
C ILE A 100 2.41 3.51 -5.40
N GLY A 101 3.02 4.14 -4.41
CA GLY A 101 2.98 5.58 -4.30
C GLY A 101 4.19 6.21 -3.64
N ARG A 102 4.18 7.55 -3.67
CA ARG A 102 5.32 8.35 -3.25
C ARG A 102 4.94 9.60 -2.45
N GLY A 103 5.94 10.21 -1.82
CA GLY A 103 5.84 11.49 -1.12
C GLY A 103 5.92 11.33 0.40
N GLN A 104 5.09 12.10 1.14
CA GLN A 104 5.07 12.00 2.58
C GLN A 104 4.25 10.78 3.03
N ILE A 105 4.97 9.68 3.32
CA ILE A 105 4.42 8.32 3.47
C ILE A 105 3.24 8.29 4.45
N ARG A 106 3.45 8.74 5.69
CA ARG A 106 2.45 8.68 6.76
C ARG A 106 1.11 9.29 6.38
N ASN A 107 1.14 10.53 5.87
CA ASN A 107 -0.08 11.25 5.51
C ASN A 107 -0.75 10.63 4.29
N ARG A 108 0.04 10.15 3.32
CA ARG A 108 -0.49 9.50 2.12
C ARG A 108 -1.19 8.18 2.44
N ILE A 109 -0.57 7.32 3.25
CA ILE A 109 -1.19 6.07 3.68
C ILE A 109 -2.45 6.34 4.49
N SER A 110 -2.41 7.28 5.46
CA SER A 110 -3.61 7.66 6.22
C SER A 110 -4.76 8.11 5.31
N ASN A 111 -4.44 8.85 4.24
CA ASN A 111 -5.41 9.27 3.23
C ASN A 111 -5.99 8.07 2.46
N HIS A 112 -5.18 7.07 2.10
CA HIS A 112 -5.68 5.84 1.46
C HIS A 112 -6.64 5.06 2.36
N PHE A 113 -6.30 4.90 3.64
CA PHE A 113 -7.19 4.30 4.66
C PHE A 113 -8.50 5.06 4.83
N LYS A 114 -8.47 6.39 4.73
CA LYS A 114 -9.68 7.23 4.80
C LYS A 114 -10.56 7.12 3.55
N HIS A 115 -9.97 6.87 2.38
CA HIS A 115 -10.68 6.90 1.11
C HIS A 115 -10.92 5.49 0.57
N TRP A 116 -10.02 4.91 -0.22
CA TRP A 116 -10.33 3.70 -0.99
C TRP A 116 -10.08 2.39 -0.25
N VAL A 117 -9.11 2.33 0.66
CA VAL A 117 -8.75 1.08 1.38
C VAL A 117 -9.94 0.58 2.20
N ARG A 118 -10.69 1.49 2.80
CA ARG A 118 -11.90 1.14 3.53
C ARG A 118 -12.96 0.51 2.62
N TYR A 119 -13.24 1.11 1.47
CA TYR A 119 -14.21 0.53 0.53
C TYR A 119 -13.77 -0.84 0.00
N LEU A 120 -12.47 -1.03 -0.20
CA LEU A 120 -11.92 -2.32 -0.60
C LEU A 120 -12.12 -3.36 0.51
N SER A 121 -11.78 -3.00 1.76
CA SER A 121 -11.98 -3.86 2.93
C SER A 121 -13.44 -4.22 3.16
N ASP A 122 -14.35 -3.27 2.99
CA ASP A 122 -15.80 -3.51 3.09
C ASP A 122 -16.28 -4.46 1.97
N SER A 123 -15.79 -4.27 0.74
CA SER A 123 -16.16 -5.11 -0.42
C SER A 123 -15.66 -6.55 -0.32
N LEU A 124 -14.55 -6.80 0.36
CA LEU A 124 -13.90 -8.10 0.46
C LEU A 124 -14.00 -8.72 1.86
N GLN A 125 -14.85 -8.15 2.73
CA GLN A 125 -15.11 -8.60 4.09
C GLN A 125 -13.84 -8.74 4.96
N ASP A 126 -13.15 -7.62 5.18
CA ASP A 126 -11.96 -7.50 6.04
C ASP A 126 -10.69 -8.14 5.46
N ILE A 127 -10.16 -7.46 4.44
CA ILE A 127 -8.93 -7.87 3.76
C ILE A 127 -7.69 -7.52 4.58
N SER A 128 -6.72 -8.44 4.61
CA SER A 128 -5.40 -8.21 5.19
C SER A 128 -4.52 -7.40 4.24
N LEU A 129 -3.82 -6.38 4.74
CA LEU A 129 -2.94 -5.53 3.96
C LEU A 129 -1.54 -5.47 4.55
N ASP A 130 -0.54 -5.66 3.69
CA ASP A 130 0.86 -5.42 3.99
C ASP A 130 1.27 -4.04 3.47
N ILE A 131 2.07 -3.31 4.25
CA ILE A 131 2.57 -1.99 3.86
C ILE A 131 4.09 -2.03 3.83
N TRP A 132 4.65 -1.73 2.66
CA TRP A 132 6.08 -1.57 2.44
C TRP A 132 6.41 -0.09 2.36
N MET A 133 7.47 0.36 3.02
CA MET A 133 7.85 1.77 3.13
C MET A 133 9.36 1.92 3.01
N THR A 134 9.82 2.99 2.37
CA THR A 134 11.24 3.33 2.30
C THR A 134 11.43 4.84 2.08
N GLU A 135 12.51 5.41 2.60
CA GLU A 135 12.90 6.80 2.34
C GLU A 135 13.98 6.83 1.25
N ILE A 136 13.77 7.65 0.22
CA ILE A 136 14.73 7.82 -0.86
C ILE A 136 15.53 9.11 -0.63
N LYS A 137 16.82 8.96 -0.33
CA LYS A 137 17.77 10.06 -0.17
C LYS A 137 18.91 9.95 -1.17
N VAL A 138 18.91 10.82 -2.18
CA VAL A 138 19.99 10.94 -3.16
C VAL A 138 20.55 12.35 -3.13
N LYS A 139 21.85 12.48 -2.84
CA LYS A 139 22.53 13.79 -2.79
C LYS A 139 22.38 14.52 -4.14
N GLY A 140 21.85 15.73 -4.10
CA GLY A 140 21.65 16.56 -5.29
C GLY A 140 20.48 16.15 -6.18
N SER A 141 19.63 15.19 -5.76
CA SER A 141 18.41 14.84 -6.49
C SER A 141 17.18 14.84 -5.58
N ALA A 142 16.52 16.00 -5.48
CA ALA A 142 15.26 16.13 -4.74
C ALA A 142 14.09 15.39 -5.40
N ASN A 143 14.24 14.92 -6.64
CA ASN A 143 13.20 14.18 -7.37
C ASN A 143 13.52 12.69 -7.52
N ALA A 144 14.59 12.17 -6.90
CA ALA A 144 14.96 10.75 -7.05
C ALA A 144 13.81 9.80 -6.65
N PHE A 145 13.05 10.13 -5.61
CA PHE A 145 11.89 9.33 -5.19
C PHE A 145 10.80 9.25 -6.29
N LYS A 146 10.67 10.26 -7.15
CA LYS A 146 9.75 10.25 -8.29
C LYS A 146 10.21 9.29 -9.39
N GLU A 147 11.52 9.26 -9.63
CA GLU A 147 12.16 8.32 -10.57
C GLU A 147 11.97 6.88 -10.07
N VAL A 148 12.24 6.62 -8.78
CA VAL A 148 12.04 5.29 -8.17
C VAL A 148 10.60 4.79 -8.27
N GLU A 149 9.60 5.64 -7.99
CA GLU A 149 8.19 5.26 -8.16
C GLU A 149 7.88 4.89 -9.62
N THR A 150 8.36 5.70 -10.56
CA THR A 150 8.14 5.48 -11.99
C THR A 150 8.77 4.15 -12.43
N ASP A 151 9.97 3.85 -11.93
CA ASP A 151 10.68 2.61 -12.24
C ASP A 151 9.99 1.38 -11.63
N LEU A 152 9.43 1.49 -10.42
CA LEU A 152 8.62 0.44 -9.81
C LEU A 152 7.32 0.18 -10.59
N LEU A 153 6.62 1.24 -11.01
CA LEU A 153 5.41 1.13 -11.84
C LEU A 153 5.72 0.52 -13.22
N TYR A 154 6.84 0.91 -13.82
CA TYR A 154 7.30 0.35 -15.09
C TYR A 154 7.61 -1.14 -14.98
N GLU A 155 8.32 -1.56 -13.93
CA GLU A 155 8.65 -2.97 -13.71
C GLU A 155 7.40 -3.80 -13.40
N PHE A 156 6.44 -3.25 -12.64
CA PHE A 156 5.15 -3.90 -12.43
C PHE A 156 4.41 -4.12 -13.76
N LYS A 157 4.28 -3.06 -14.57
CA LYS A 157 3.62 -3.14 -15.88
C LYS A 157 4.30 -4.10 -16.84
N LYS A 158 5.63 -4.16 -16.82
CA LYS A 158 6.41 -5.12 -17.62
C LYS A 158 6.08 -6.58 -17.28
N ILE A 159 5.76 -6.87 -16.02
CA ILE A 159 5.44 -8.23 -15.54
C ILE A 159 3.97 -8.58 -15.78
N HIS A 160 3.06 -7.64 -15.54
CA HIS A 160 1.62 -7.90 -15.48
C HIS A 160 0.82 -7.33 -16.66
N ASP A 161 1.46 -6.59 -17.57
CA ASP A 161 0.83 -5.88 -18.69
C ASP A 161 -0.28 -4.88 -18.27
N SER A 162 -0.30 -4.46 -17.01
CA SER A 162 -1.25 -3.49 -16.45
C SER A 162 -0.61 -2.71 -15.30
N PHE A 163 -1.27 -1.65 -14.82
CA PHE A 163 -0.89 -1.02 -13.54
C PHE A 163 -1.52 -1.75 -12.35
N PRO A 164 -1.02 -1.50 -11.13
CA PRO A 164 -1.74 -1.92 -9.94
C PRO A 164 -3.15 -1.32 -9.90
N LEU A 165 -4.09 -2.05 -9.28
CA LEU A 165 -5.52 -1.74 -9.26
C LEU A 165 -5.87 -0.27 -8.94
N GLN A 166 -5.09 0.39 -8.07
CA GLN A 166 -5.34 1.78 -7.66
C GLN A 166 -4.40 2.81 -8.29
N ASN A 167 -3.56 2.41 -9.23
CA ASN A 167 -2.67 3.31 -9.96
C ASN A 167 -3.27 3.66 -11.32
N SER A 168 -3.81 4.87 -11.46
CA SER A 168 -4.44 5.34 -12.70
C SER A 168 -3.46 5.86 -13.77
N LYS A 169 -2.16 5.93 -13.49
CA LYS A 169 -1.15 6.51 -14.40
C LYS A 169 0.19 5.78 -14.31
N ASN A 170 0.87 5.70 -15.46
CA ASN A 170 2.32 5.57 -15.52
C ASN A 170 2.94 6.74 -14.75
N GLY A 171 3.94 6.48 -13.90
CA GLY A 171 4.65 7.55 -13.20
C GLY A 171 5.05 8.69 -14.15
N ASP A 172 5.03 9.93 -13.65
CA ASP A 172 5.16 11.15 -14.46
C ASP A 172 6.62 11.61 -14.66
N TYR A 173 7.60 10.79 -14.27
CA TYR A 173 8.98 11.28 -14.11
C TYR A 173 10.05 10.20 -14.29
N HIS A 174 10.70 10.18 -15.46
CA HIS A 174 11.92 9.41 -15.68
C HIS A 174 12.93 10.23 -16.49
N LYS A 175 13.79 11.00 -15.80
CA LYS A 175 14.82 11.84 -16.46
C LYS A 175 16.21 11.22 -16.45
N LYS A 176 16.44 10.19 -15.63
CA LYS A 176 17.76 9.60 -15.41
C LYS A 176 17.66 8.08 -15.25
N THR A 177 18.70 7.38 -15.70
CA THR A 177 18.86 5.94 -15.41
C THR A 177 19.55 5.76 -14.07
N HIS A 178 19.00 4.88 -13.24
CA HIS A 178 19.53 4.54 -11.93
C HIS A 178 20.05 3.11 -11.87
N GLU A 179 21.03 2.88 -11.00
CA GLU A 179 21.44 1.54 -10.59
C GLU A 179 20.87 1.28 -9.20
N TYR A 180 20.21 0.14 -9.02
CA TYR A 180 19.56 -0.24 -7.78
C TYR A 180 20.26 -1.44 -7.13
N ASN A 181 20.12 -1.58 -5.81
CA ASN A 181 20.46 -2.82 -5.10
C ASN A 181 19.46 -3.94 -5.44
N ASN A 182 19.84 -5.20 -5.28
CA ASN A 182 19.05 -6.37 -5.71
C ASN A 182 17.61 -6.44 -5.14
N ASP A 183 17.38 -5.85 -3.97
CA ASP A 183 16.10 -5.91 -3.25
C ASP A 183 15.17 -4.73 -3.53
N TRP A 184 15.52 -3.83 -4.43
CA TRP A 184 14.70 -2.65 -4.72
C TRP A 184 13.27 -3.01 -5.18
N LYS A 185 13.10 -4.15 -5.88
CA LYS A 185 11.80 -4.68 -6.34
C LYS A 185 11.12 -5.63 -5.35
N LYS A 186 11.62 -5.76 -4.12
CA LYS A 186 11.11 -6.75 -3.16
C LYS A 186 9.58 -6.71 -2.97
N PRO A 187 8.91 -5.55 -2.88
CA PRO A 187 7.45 -5.49 -2.75
C PRO A 187 6.67 -6.00 -3.98
N LEU A 188 7.30 -6.05 -5.16
CA LEU A 188 6.67 -6.54 -6.39
C LEU A 188 6.74 -8.07 -6.51
N LYS A 189 7.59 -8.72 -5.71
CA LYS A 189 7.78 -10.16 -5.76
C LYS A 189 6.65 -10.84 -5.00
N ASN A 190 6.03 -11.83 -5.64
CA ASN A 190 5.14 -12.75 -4.95
C ASN A 190 5.93 -13.69 -4.04
N PRO A 191 5.35 -14.12 -2.90
CA PRO A 191 5.92 -15.21 -2.13
C PRO A 191 5.88 -16.52 -2.94
N SER A 192 6.80 -17.43 -2.65
CA SER A 192 6.92 -18.71 -3.37
C SER A 192 5.67 -19.58 -3.29
N ASN A 193 4.86 -19.44 -2.23
CA ASN A 193 3.64 -20.19 -2.00
C ASN A 193 2.37 -19.55 -2.58
N ILE A 194 2.47 -18.46 -3.36
CA ILE A 194 1.30 -17.76 -3.91
C ILE A 194 0.43 -18.66 -4.80
N GLN A 195 1.04 -19.67 -5.44
CA GLN A 195 0.33 -20.65 -6.27
C GLN A 195 -0.64 -21.53 -5.46
N ASN A 196 -0.44 -21.62 -4.14
CA ASN A 196 -1.35 -22.32 -3.22
C ASN A 196 -2.41 -21.36 -2.62
N GLY A 197 -2.48 -20.12 -3.12
CA GLY A 197 -3.35 -19.06 -2.62
C GLY A 197 -4.59 -18.86 -3.48
N TRP A 198 -5.35 -17.82 -3.14
CA TRP A 198 -6.49 -17.35 -3.92
C TRP A 198 -6.08 -16.15 -4.76
N SER A 199 -6.42 -16.17 -6.04
CA SER A 199 -6.34 -14.98 -6.89
C SER A 199 -7.74 -14.51 -7.23
N ILE A 200 -8.03 -13.25 -6.90
CA ILE A 200 -9.34 -12.63 -7.11
C ILE A 200 -9.28 -11.62 -8.24
N LYS A 201 -10.43 -11.42 -8.88
CA LYS A 201 -10.64 -10.30 -9.80
C LYS A 201 -12.06 -9.77 -9.62
N PRO A 202 -12.28 -8.46 -9.80
CA PRO A 202 -13.62 -7.92 -9.79
C PRO A 202 -14.47 -8.57 -10.89
N LEU A 203 -15.75 -8.80 -10.59
CA LEU A 203 -16.74 -9.19 -11.60
C LEU A 203 -17.04 -7.98 -12.49
N ARG A 204 -17.48 -8.22 -13.73
CA ARG A 204 -17.77 -7.15 -14.72
C ARG A 204 -18.67 -6.01 -14.22
N GLN A 205 -19.61 -6.31 -13.32
CA GLN A 205 -20.55 -5.32 -12.78
C GLN A 205 -20.05 -4.65 -11.49
N ASN A 206 -18.92 -5.10 -10.95
CA ASN A 206 -18.34 -4.53 -9.75
C ASN A 206 -17.59 -3.22 -10.11
N PRO A 207 -17.76 -2.11 -9.36
CA PRO A 207 -17.07 -0.84 -9.64
C PRO A 207 -15.54 -0.95 -9.80
N TRP A 208 -14.90 -1.87 -9.06
CA TRP A 208 -13.45 -2.12 -9.17
C TRP A 208 -13.05 -2.70 -10.54
N CYS A 209 -13.98 -3.22 -11.34
CA CYS A 209 -13.70 -3.74 -12.69
C CYS A 209 -13.33 -2.63 -13.67
N TYR A 210 -13.98 -1.46 -13.57
CA TYR A 210 -13.69 -0.33 -14.45
C TYR A 210 -12.26 0.20 -14.21
N GLU A 211 -11.86 0.30 -12.94
CA GLU A 211 -10.51 0.71 -12.54
C GLU A 211 -9.45 -0.30 -13.01
N PHE A 212 -9.83 -1.58 -13.06
CA PHE A 212 -8.98 -2.67 -13.52
C PHE A 212 -8.85 -2.75 -15.05
N GLU A 213 -9.88 -2.38 -15.83
CA GLU A 213 -9.86 -2.43 -17.30
C GLU A 213 -9.33 -1.15 -17.97
N GLU A 214 -9.35 0.00 -17.27
CA GLU A 214 -8.81 1.28 -17.78
C GLU A 214 -7.29 1.47 -17.56
N THR A 215 -6.60 0.49 -16.95
CA THR A 215 -5.16 0.53 -16.61
C THR A 215 -4.26 -0.33 -17.50
#